data_AF-A0A956BX08-F1
#
_entry.id   AF-A0A956BX08-F1
#
_cell.length_a   1.000
_cell.length_b   1.000
_cell.length_c   1.000
_cell.angle_alpha   90.00
_cell.angle_beta   90.00
_cell.angle_gamma   90.00
#
_symmetry.space_group_name_H-M   'P 1'
#
loop_
_entity.id
_entity.type
_entity.pdbx_description
1 polymer ?
#
loop_
_entity_poly.entity_id
_entity_poly.type
_entity_poly.pdbx_seq_one_letter_code
_entity_poly.pdbx_strand_id
1 'polypeptide(L)' 'RQLLLGRVDAMVDLDIKPYDVCPAAVLVREAGGRFTSFAGHDSIHEPNTVASNGRVHDELLSLVRRAP' A
#
# COMPACT_ATOMS: atom_id res chain seq x y z
N ARG A 1 4.77 -5.77 8.91
CA ARG A 1 4.74 -7.25 9.16
C ARG A 1 3.33 -7.83 9.23
N GLN A 2 2.35 -7.15 9.87
CA GLN A 2 0.99 -7.69 10.02
C GLN A 2 0.36 -8.10 8.68
N LEU A 3 0.50 -7.24 7.66
CA LEU A 3 0.03 -7.50 6.30
C LEU A 3 0.68 -8.76 5.67
N LEU A 4 2.01 -8.88 5.80
CA LEU A 4 2.79 -10.00 5.25
C LEU A 4 2.42 -11.35 5.88
N LEU A 5 1.90 -11.34 7.10
CA LEU A 5 1.47 -12.53 7.83
C LEU A 5 -0.03 -12.82 7.64
N GLY A 6 -0.74 -12.05 6.80
CA GLY A 6 -2.18 -12.18 6.60
C GLY A 6 -3.03 -11.81 7.82
N ARG A 7 -2.50 -11.00 8.75
CA ARG A 7 -3.24 -10.57 9.96
C ARG A 7 -4.10 -9.32 9.72
N VAL A 8 -3.75 -8.54 8.71
CA VAL A 8 -4.54 -7.41 8.20
C VAL A 8 -4.55 -7.48 6.68
N ASP A 9 -5.63 -6.99 6.06
CA ASP A 9 -5.78 -7.04 4.60
C ASP A 9 -5.14 -5.87 3.88
N ALA A 10 -4.95 -4.74 4.56
CA ALA A 10 -4.31 -3.56 4.01
C ALA A 10 -3.68 -2.64 5.08
N MET A 11 -2.79 -1.77 4.62
CA MET A 11 -2.23 -0.62 5.34
C MET A 11 -2.26 0.60 4.43
N VAL A 12 -2.49 1.76 5.05
CA VAL A 12 -2.52 3.07 4.40
C VAL A 12 -1.56 3.96 5.16
N ASP A 13 -0.58 4.52 4.44
CA ASP A 13 0.45 5.40 5.00
C ASP A 13 0.38 6.77 4.32
N LEU A 14 0.41 7.85 5.12
CA LEU A 14 0.22 9.24 4.69
C LEU A 14 1.47 10.07 4.99
N ASP A 15 1.81 11.01 4.10
CA ASP A 15 3.02 11.86 4.15
C ASP A 15 4.30 11.08 4.52
N ILE A 16 4.44 9.89 3.95
CA ILE A 16 5.55 8.98 4.22
C ILE A 16 6.71 9.26 3.26
N LYS A 17 7.94 8.97 3.70
CA LYS A 17 9.12 9.15 2.85
C LYS A 17 9.52 7.82 2.20
N PRO A 18 10.18 7.85 1.02
CA PRO A 18 10.48 6.64 0.27
C PRO A 18 11.31 5.62 1.06
N TYR A 19 12.22 6.10 1.92
CA TYR A 19 13.07 5.24 2.75
C TYR A 19 12.32 4.50 3.86
N ASP A 20 11.13 4.95 4.25
CA ASP A 20 10.29 4.27 5.25
C ASP A 20 9.47 3.14 4.62
N VAL A 21 9.07 3.30 3.35
CA VAL A 21 8.21 2.34 2.64
C VAL A 21 8.95 1.42 1.67
N CYS A 22 10.16 1.77 1.22
CA CYS A 22 10.88 0.95 0.24
C CYS A 22 11.09 -0.51 0.69
N PRO A 23 11.38 -0.83 1.97
CA PRO A 23 11.51 -2.23 2.38
C PRO A 23 10.15 -2.93 2.38
N ALA A 24 9.10 -2.23 2.82
CA ALA A 24 7.74 -2.77 2.86
C ALA A 24 7.22 -3.06 1.45
N ALA A 25 7.46 -2.17 0.48
CA ALA A 25 7.02 -2.32 -0.90
C ALA A 25 7.62 -3.59 -1.54
N VAL A 26 8.90 -3.89 -1.30
CA VAL A 26 9.53 -5.14 -1.77
C VAL A 26 8.86 -6.35 -1.11
N LEU A 27 8.78 -6.38 0.23
CA LEU A 27 8.23 -7.51 0.96
C LEU A 27 6.77 -7.80 0.61
N VAL A 28 5.95 -6.76 0.43
CA VAL A 28 4.54 -6.89 0.05
C VAL A 28 4.41 -7.52 -1.34
N ARG A 29 5.21 -7.08 -2.31
CA ARG A 29 5.19 -7.66 -3.67
C ARG A 29 5.65 -9.12 -3.67
N GLU A 30 6.73 -9.45 -2.95
CA GLU A 30 7.22 -10.84 -2.83
C GLU A 30 6.22 -11.77 -2.11
N ALA A 31 5.42 -11.22 -1.19
CA ALA A 31 4.32 -11.96 -0.55
C ALA A 31 3.06 -12.10 -1.44
N GLY A 32 3.11 -11.65 -2.70
CA GLY A 32 1.98 -11.67 -3.64
C GLY A 32 0.93 -10.58 -3.37
N GLY A 33 1.24 -9.60 -2.53
CA GLY A 33 0.41 -8.43 -2.28
C GLY A 33 0.60 -7.34 -3.33
N ARG A 34 -0.09 -6.21 -3.13
CA ARG A 34 0.01 -5.00 -3.97
C ARG A 34 0.42 -3.79 -3.15
N PHE A 35 1.28 -2.96 -3.72
CA PHE A 35 1.73 -1.70 -3.16
C PHE A 35 1.60 -0.62 -4.24
N THR A 36 0.87 0.46 -3.99
CA THR A 36 0.75 1.60 -4.91
C THR A 36 0.65 2.92 -4.15
N SER A 37 0.77 4.03 -4.85
CA SER A 37 0.31 5.31 -4.36
C SER A 37 -1.22 5.41 -4.34
N PHE A 38 -1.77 6.49 -3.78
CA PHE A 38 -3.20 6.79 -3.87
C PHE A 38 -3.66 7.05 -5.31
N ALA A 39 -2.77 7.49 -6.20
CA ALA A 39 -3.04 7.60 -7.63
C ALA A 39 -3.00 6.23 -8.35
N GLY A 40 -2.69 5.15 -7.63
CA GLY A 40 -2.65 3.80 -8.16
C GLY A 40 -1.37 3.48 -8.92
N HIS A 41 -0.39 4.38 -8.88
CA HIS A 41 0.92 4.14 -9.49
C HIS A 41 1.73 3.19 -8.62
N ASP A 42 2.45 2.28 -9.25
CA ASP A 42 3.41 1.43 -8.55
C ASP A 42 4.67 2.25 -8.23
N SER A 43 4.61 3.07 -7.18
CA SER A 43 5.65 4.05 -6.82
C SER A 43 5.84 4.14 -5.32
N ILE A 44 7.10 4.22 -4.89
CA ILE A 44 7.51 4.54 -3.51
C ILE A 44 7.82 6.03 -3.31
N HIS A 45 7.75 6.82 -4.38
CA HIS A 45 8.14 8.24 -4.36
C HIS A 45 6.97 9.19 -4.10
N GLU A 46 5.76 8.66 -4.00
CA GLU A 46 4.57 9.44 -3.69
C GLU A 46 4.30 9.44 -2.18
N PRO A 47 3.78 10.55 -1.63
CA PRO A 47 3.67 10.75 -0.18
C PRO A 47 2.60 9.85 0.47
N ASN A 48 1.64 9.36 -0.31
CA ASN A 48 0.50 8.59 0.20
C ASN A 48 0.45 7.24 -0.51
N THR A 49 0.52 6.16 0.27
CA THR A 49 0.65 4.80 -0.26
C THR A 49 -0.34 3.83 0.36
N VAL A 50 -0.72 2.82 -0.42
CA VAL A 50 -1.59 1.71 -0.03
C VAL A 50 -0.84 0.41 -0.24
N ALA A 51 -0.74 -0.41 0.80
CA ALA A 51 -0.28 -1.78 0.73
C ALA A 51 -1.44 -2.73 1.05
N SER A 52 -1.57 -3.85 0.34
CA SER A 52 -2.68 -4.80 0.57
C SER A 52 -2.34 -6.23 0.19
N ASN A 53 -3.20 -7.17 0.58
CA ASN A 53 -3.19 -8.57 0.14
C ASN A 53 -3.54 -8.77 -1.35
N GLY A 54 -3.73 -7.68 -2.10
CA GLY A 54 -4.10 -7.65 -3.53
C GLY A 54 -5.59 -7.75 -3.81
N ARG A 55 -6.37 -8.43 -2.94
CA ARG A 55 -7.80 -8.68 -3.15
C ARG A 55 -8.68 -7.45 -2.89
N VAL A 56 -8.32 -6.66 -1.88
CA VAL A 56 -9.09 -5.47 -1.46
C VAL A 56 -8.55 -4.16 -2.04
N HIS A 57 -7.51 -4.24 -2.87
CA HIS A 57 -6.69 -3.08 -3.23
C HIS A 57 -7.49 -2.01 -3.98
N ASP A 58 -8.21 -2.40 -5.04
CA ASP A 58 -8.90 -1.45 -5.90
C ASP A 58 -10.11 -0.80 -5.21
N GLU A 59 -10.80 -1.56 -4.35
CA GLU A 59 -11.88 -1.04 -3.51
C GLU A 59 -11.34 -0.02 -2.51
N LEU A 60 -10.26 -0.35 -1.80
CA LEU A 60 -9.62 0.56 -0.85
C LEU A 60 -9.12 1.82 -1.55
N LEU A 61 -8.52 1.68 -2.74
CA LEU A 61 -8.04 2.80 -3.54
C LEU A 61 -9.19 3.75 -3.96
N SER A 62 -10.35 3.19 -4.31
CA SER A 62 -11.57 3.97 -4.57
C SER A 62 -12.05 4.74 -3.34
N LEU A 63 -11.99 4.11 -2.15
CA LEU A 63 -12.41 4.75 -0.89
C LEU A 63 -11.47 5.89 -0.50
N VAL A 64 -10.15 5.68 -0.51
CA VAL A 64 -9.19 6.71 -0.08
C VAL A 64 -9.15 7.91 -1.02
N ARG A 65 -9.46 7.73 -2.31
CA ARG A 65 -9.58 8.84 -3.28
C ARG A 65 -10.82 9.70 -3.07
N ARG A 66 -11.84 9.16 -2.38
CA ARG A 66 -13.09 9.86 -2.07
C ARG A 66 -13.06 10.53 -0.70
N ALA A 67 -12.08 10.19 0.13
CA ALA A 67 -11.86 10.86 1.39
C ALA A 67 -11.35 12.30 1.11
N PRO A 68 -11.89 13.32 1.81
CA PRO A 68 -11.53 14.72 1.63
C PRO A 68 -10.09 15.02 2.03
#